data_AF-A0A5B0LVJ7-F1
#
_entry.id   AF-A0A5B0LVJ7-F1
#
_cell.length_a   1.000
_cell.length_b   1.000
_cell.length_c   1.000
_cell.angle_alpha   90.00
_cell.angle_beta   90.00
_cell.angle_gamma   90.00
#
_symmetry.space_group_name_H-M   'P 1'
#
loop_
_entity.id
_entity.type
_entity.pdbx_description
1 polymer ?
#
loop_
_entity_poly.entity_id
_entity_poly.type
_entity_poly.pdbx_seq_one_letter_code
_entity_poly.pdbx_strand_id
1 'polypeptide(L)'
;MTRQMSSQIIQMSKLNCISGDNDNEDDDEETDDDAPLASNLIGDDEVELEDDDLNDLSDEGEEDQYTTQSCKESLSKFRAISRKLNKSPNSKALFKEICGDLECSTPHNITRDVRTRWNSTFEQLSGILQCSAAM
;
A
#
# COMPACT_ATOMS: atom_id res chain seq x y z
N MET A 1 12.22 -21.39 41.58
CA MET A 1 13.30 -20.37 41.54
C MET A 1 13.39 -19.83 40.13
N THR A 2 12.58 -18.83 39.83
CA THR A 2 12.53 -18.09 38.57
C THR A 2 13.69 -17.10 38.52
N ARG A 3 14.50 -17.14 37.46
CA ARG A 3 15.56 -16.16 37.21
C ARG A 3 15.17 -15.21 36.08
N GLN A 4 15.58 -13.98 36.30
CA GLN A 4 15.20 -12.74 35.64
C GLN A 4 16.10 -12.42 34.43
N MET A 5 15.50 -11.70 33.49
CA MET A 5 15.96 -10.98 32.30
C MET A 5 17.41 -10.45 32.31
N SER A 6 18.08 -10.45 31.13
CA SER A 6 18.92 -9.32 30.71
C SER A 6 19.17 -9.30 29.19
N SER A 7 19.22 -8.09 28.63
CA SER A 7 19.21 -7.71 27.21
C SER A 7 20.56 -7.13 26.75
N GLN A 8 21.03 -7.45 25.54
CA GLN A 8 22.11 -6.80 24.75
C GLN A 8 22.03 -7.40 23.32
N ILE A 9 21.61 -6.75 22.21
CA ILE A 9 22.05 -5.55 21.46
C ILE A 9 23.45 -5.66 20.81
N ILE A 10 23.41 -5.88 19.47
CA ILE A 10 24.29 -5.41 18.37
C ILE A 10 25.74 -5.96 18.30
N GLN A 11 26.08 -6.68 17.21
CA GLN A 11 26.88 -6.21 16.05
C GLN A 11 27.42 -7.40 15.22
N MET A 12 27.01 -7.56 13.95
CA MET A 12 27.80 -8.31 12.96
C MET A 12 27.73 -7.60 11.60
N SER A 13 28.63 -6.63 11.42
CA SER A 13 29.01 -6.09 10.13
C SER A 13 30.30 -6.77 9.66
N LYS A 14 30.23 -7.51 8.55
CA LYS A 14 31.29 -7.70 7.54
C LYS A 14 30.88 -8.84 6.61
N LEU A 15 30.39 -8.51 5.42
CA LEU A 15 30.70 -9.32 4.24
C LEU A 15 31.07 -8.38 3.11
N ASN A 16 32.31 -8.53 2.67
CA ASN A 16 32.96 -7.90 1.54
C ASN A 16 32.80 -8.82 0.33
N CYS A 17 32.23 -8.33 -0.76
CA CYS A 17 32.41 -8.87 -2.11
C CYS A 17 32.31 -7.72 -3.12
N ILE A 18 33.46 -7.26 -3.61
CA ILE A 18 33.59 -6.42 -4.81
C ILE A 18 33.83 -7.38 -5.98
N SER A 19 32.97 -7.32 -7.00
CA SER A 19 33.30 -7.66 -8.40
C SER A 19 32.10 -7.41 -9.31
N GLY A 20 32.37 -6.83 -10.48
CA GLY A 20 31.51 -6.94 -11.66
C GLY A 20 31.13 -5.60 -12.27
N ASP A 21 32.08 -4.98 -12.94
CA ASP A 21 31.87 -3.96 -13.98
C ASP A 21 31.16 -4.62 -15.17
N ASN A 22 30.05 -4.05 -15.64
CA ASN A 22 29.48 -4.39 -16.95
C ASN A 22 28.63 -3.23 -17.46
N ASP A 23 29.22 -2.45 -18.36
CA ASP A 23 28.54 -1.51 -19.23
C ASP A 23 27.51 -2.26 -20.07
N ASN A 24 26.26 -1.79 -20.05
CA ASN A 24 25.32 -2.03 -21.13
C ASN A 24 24.50 -0.76 -21.33
N GLU A 25 24.87 -0.03 -22.36
CA GLU A 25 24.04 1.00 -22.99
C GLU A 25 22.88 0.26 -23.68
N ASP A 26 21.66 0.43 -23.17
CA ASP A 26 20.46 0.20 -23.97
C ASP A 26 19.70 1.54 -24.02
N ASP A 27 19.76 2.11 -25.20
CA ASP A 27 18.98 3.23 -25.71
C ASP A 27 17.55 2.72 -25.93
N ASP A 28 16.64 3.06 -25.02
CA ASP A 28 15.21 2.83 -25.22
C ASP A 28 14.52 4.19 -25.29
N GLU A 29 14.35 4.64 -26.52
CA GLU A 29 13.60 5.83 -26.92
C GLU A 29 12.10 5.57 -26.65
N GLU A 30 11.73 5.58 -25.37
CA GLU A 30 10.33 5.43 -24.96
C GLU A 30 9.60 6.74 -25.28
N THR A 31 8.67 6.60 -26.21
CA THR A 31 7.89 7.68 -26.79
C THR A 31 7.01 8.28 -25.69
N ASP A 32 7.13 9.59 -25.47
CA ASP A 32 6.24 10.37 -24.60
C ASP A 32 4.80 10.31 -25.14
N ASP A 33 4.08 9.23 -24.81
CA ASP A 33 2.63 9.21 -24.88
C ASP A 33 2.11 10.01 -23.68
N ASP A 34 1.98 11.31 -23.94
CA ASP A 34 1.40 12.38 -23.15
C ASP A 34 -0.07 12.08 -22.79
N ALA A 35 -0.30 11.02 -22.02
CA ALA A 35 -1.60 10.73 -21.43
C ALA A 35 -1.83 11.77 -20.33
N PRO A 36 -2.90 12.58 -20.40
CA PRO A 36 -3.13 13.65 -19.44
C PRO A 36 -3.32 13.06 -18.05
N LEU A 37 -2.26 13.20 -17.25
CA LEU A 37 -2.17 13.21 -15.81
C LEU A 37 -3.48 12.87 -15.09
N ALA A 38 -3.54 11.65 -14.55
CA ALA A 38 -4.45 11.28 -13.45
C ALA A 38 -4.31 12.21 -12.21
N SER A 39 -3.34 13.14 -12.22
CA SER A 39 -3.23 14.25 -11.28
C SER A 39 -4.42 15.21 -11.33
N ASN A 40 -5.19 15.25 -12.42
CA ASN A 40 -6.38 16.11 -12.56
C ASN A 40 -7.66 15.48 -11.98
N LEU A 41 -7.65 14.20 -11.62
CA LEU A 41 -8.81 13.49 -11.08
C LEU A 41 -8.89 13.51 -9.56
N ILE A 42 -7.85 14.01 -8.89
CA ILE A 42 -7.83 14.17 -7.44
C ILE A 42 -7.96 15.66 -7.19
N GLY A 43 -9.17 16.18 -7.36
CA GLY A 43 -9.53 17.39 -6.64
C GLY A 43 -9.30 17.15 -5.14
N ASP A 44 -9.04 18.21 -4.38
CA ASP A 44 -9.02 18.19 -2.91
C ASP A 44 -10.41 17.87 -2.30
N ASP A 45 -11.29 17.28 -3.12
CA ASP A 45 -12.62 16.84 -2.76
C ASP A 45 -12.49 15.65 -1.83
N GLU A 46 -13.13 15.77 -0.68
CA GLU A 46 -13.14 14.80 0.39
C GLU A 46 -13.85 13.55 -0.12
N VAL A 47 -13.08 12.60 -0.65
CA VAL A 47 -13.59 11.29 -1.06
C VAL A 47 -14.09 10.55 0.18
N GLU A 48 -15.41 10.58 0.40
CA GLU A 48 -16.12 9.78 1.38
C GLU A 48 -16.20 8.31 0.90
N LEU A 49 -15.99 7.38 1.82
CA LEU A 49 -16.05 5.93 1.58
C LEU A 49 -17.36 5.41 2.19
N GLU A 50 -18.06 4.56 1.46
CA GLU A 50 -19.30 3.93 1.92
C GLU A 50 -19.09 2.42 2.09
N ASP A 51 -19.73 1.80 3.09
CA ASP A 51 -19.60 0.36 3.39
C ASP A 51 -19.98 -0.53 2.18
N ASP A 52 -20.87 -0.04 1.33
CA ASP A 52 -21.32 -0.72 0.12
C ASP A 52 -20.22 -0.87 -0.95
N ASP A 53 -19.15 -0.05 -0.90
CA ASP A 53 -17.99 -0.15 -1.80
C ASP A 53 -17.17 -1.44 -1.59
N LEU A 54 -17.31 -2.10 -0.42
CA LEU A 54 -16.52 -3.28 -0.04
C LEU A 54 -17.25 -4.62 -0.24
N ASN A 55 -18.58 -4.60 -0.44
CA ASN A 55 -19.40 -5.81 -0.30
C ASN A 55 -19.68 -6.54 -1.62
N ASP A 56 -19.33 -5.94 -2.76
CA ASP A 56 -19.54 -6.51 -4.10
C ASP A 56 -18.29 -7.24 -4.64
N LEU A 57 -17.87 -8.30 -3.94
CA LEU A 57 -16.80 -9.19 -4.41
C LEU A 57 -17.40 -10.33 -5.24
N SER A 58 -17.45 -10.14 -6.57
CA SER A 58 -18.06 -11.06 -7.55
C SER A 58 -17.25 -12.36 -7.80
N ASP A 59 -17.98 -13.40 -8.24
CA ASP A 59 -17.48 -14.68 -8.78
C ASP A 59 -16.65 -14.45 -10.06
N GLU A 60 -15.70 -15.36 -10.35
CA GLU A 60 -14.67 -15.23 -11.40
C GLU A 60 -15.31 -15.20 -12.81
N GLY A 61 -15.52 -13.99 -13.33
CA GLY A 61 -16.13 -13.74 -14.64
C GLY A 61 -15.14 -13.85 -15.81
N GLU A 62 -15.68 -13.98 -17.03
CA GLU A 62 -14.91 -14.10 -18.28
C GLU A 62 -14.18 -12.79 -18.68
N GLU A 63 -14.57 -11.67 -18.07
CA GLU A 63 -14.00 -10.34 -18.30
C GLU A 63 -12.95 -10.02 -17.22
N ASP A 64 -11.84 -9.38 -17.63
CA ASP A 64 -10.79 -8.94 -16.71
C ASP A 64 -11.34 -7.88 -15.75
N GLN A 65 -11.84 -8.35 -14.60
CA GLN A 65 -12.42 -7.53 -13.54
C GLN A 65 -11.46 -6.45 -13.04
N TYR A 66 -10.15 -6.66 -13.18
CA TYR A 66 -9.14 -5.69 -12.78
C TYR A 66 -9.13 -4.43 -13.66
N THR A 67 -9.63 -4.53 -14.89
CA THR A 67 -9.71 -3.40 -15.82
C THR A 67 -11.04 -2.65 -15.75
N THR A 68 -12.00 -3.17 -14.98
CA THR A 68 -13.29 -2.53 -14.77
C THR A 68 -13.12 -1.15 -14.12
N GLN A 69 -14.07 -0.26 -14.40
CA GLN A 69 -14.06 1.09 -13.87
C GLN A 69 -14.16 1.10 -12.34
N SER A 70 -15.01 0.23 -11.77
CA SER A 70 -15.19 0.09 -10.32
C SER A 70 -13.90 -0.37 -9.62
N CYS A 71 -13.16 -1.33 -10.18
CA CYS A 71 -11.88 -1.76 -9.63
C CYS A 71 -10.85 -0.62 -9.61
N LYS A 72 -10.74 0.12 -10.72
CA LYS A 72 -9.83 1.27 -10.84
C LYS A 72 -10.16 2.36 -9.82
N GLU A 73 -11.43 2.66 -9.63
CA GLU A 73 -11.90 3.65 -8.65
C GLU A 73 -11.57 3.21 -7.22
N SER A 74 -11.86 1.96 -6.86
CA SER A 74 -11.56 1.39 -5.54
C SER A 74 -10.05 1.43 -5.23
N LEU A 75 -9.21 1.01 -6.19
CA LEU A 75 -7.75 1.09 -6.04
C LEU A 75 -7.26 2.53 -5.89
N SER A 76 -7.90 3.50 -6.55
CA SER A 76 -7.57 4.92 -6.42
C SER A 76 -7.88 5.45 -5.00
N LYS A 77 -9.04 5.06 -4.44
CA LYS A 77 -9.47 5.38 -3.08
C LYS A 77 -8.47 4.81 -2.06
N PHE A 78 -8.14 3.53 -2.17
CA PHE A 78 -7.16 2.86 -1.32
C PHE A 78 -5.78 3.54 -1.35
N ARG A 79 -5.29 3.92 -2.53
CA ARG A 79 -4.07 4.73 -2.67
C ARG A 79 -4.18 6.10 -1.99
N ALA A 80 -5.33 6.75 -2.01
CA ALA A 80 -5.54 8.00 -1.29
C ALA A 80 -5.45 7.82 0.23
N ILE A 81 -6.09 6.79 0.78
CA ILE A 81 -6.01 6.44 2.21
C ILE A 81 -4.56 6.20 2.63
N SER A 82 -3.83 5.32 1.94
CA SER A 82 -2.43 5.03 2.27
C SER A 82 -1.55 6.29 2.18
N ARG A 83 -1.82 7.21 1.25
CA ARG A 83 -1.12 8.50 1.17
C ARG A 83 -1.45 9.40 2.36
N LYS A 84 -2.72 9.53 2.75
CA LYS A 84 -3.15 10.34 3.90
C LYS A 84 -2.52 9.84 5.19
N LEU A 85 -2.58 8.54 5.44
CA LEU A 85 -1.98 7.90 6.61
C LEU A 85 -0.45 8.03 6.64
N ASN A 86 0.23 8.04 5.49
CA ASN A 86 1.67 8.23 5.45
C ASN A 86 2.11 9.69 5.60
N LYS A 87 1.31 10.65 5.14
CA LYS A 87 1.64 12.08 5.21
C LYS A 87 1.25 12.74 6.53
N SER A 88 0.20 12.26 7.19
CA SER A 88 -0.33 12.85 8.42
C SER A 88 -0.11 11.93 9.62
N PRO A 89 0.85 12.24 10.52
CA PRO A 89 1.07 11.48 11.75
C PRO A 89 -0.17 11.43 12.64
N ASN A 90 -0.96 12.50 12.66
CA ASN A 90 -2.19 12.58 13.45
C ASN A 90 -3.25 11.60 12.92
N SER A 91 -3.47 11.58 11.61
CA SER A 91 -4.40 10.65 10.99
C SER A 91 -3.93 9.19 11.16
N LYS A 92 -2.62 8.95 11.10
CA LYS A 92 -2.04 7.62 11.40
C LYS A 92 -2.23 7.19 12.85
N ALA A 93 -2.11 8.12 13.79
CA ALA A 93 -2.32 7.85 15.21
C ALA A 93 -3.79 7.50 15.48
N LEU A 94 -4.72 8.32 14.98
CA LEU A 94 -6.16 8.08 15.12
C LEU A 94 -6.58 6.75 14.48
N PHE A 95 -6.09 6.47 13.27
CA PHE A 95 -6.36 5.20 12.60
C PHE A 95 -5.91 3.99 13.42
N LYS A 96 -4.73 4.06 14.05
CA LYS A 96 -4.23 2.99 14.93
C LYS A 96 -5.05 2.83 16.21
N GLU A 97 -5.56 3.92 16.76
CA GLU A 97 -6.47 3.89 17.90
C GLU A 97 -7.77 3.15 17.53
N ILE A 98 -8.41 3.54 16.43
CA ILE A 98 -9.62 2.89 15.92
C ILE A 98 -9.36 1.41 15.61
N CYS A 99 -8.24 1.08 14.95
CA CYS A 99 -7.86 -0.32 14.71
C CYS A 99 -7.68 -1.11 16.01
N GLY A 100 -7.18 -0.47 17.07
CA GLY A 100 -7.05 -1.08 18.39
C GLY A 100 -8.41 -1.32 19.06
N ASP A 101 -9.30 -0.33 19.01
CA ASP A 101 -10.65 -0.39 19.58
C ASP A 101 -11.53 -1.44 18.90
N LEU A 102 -11.33 -1.63 17.59
CA LEU A 102 -12.04 -2.63 16.78
C LEU A 102 -11.30 -3.97 16.70
N GLU A 103 -10.24 -4.15 17.50
CA GLU A 103 -9.46 -5.40 17.59
C GLU A 103 -8.94 -5.90 16.22
N CYS A 104 -8.59 -4.98 15.31
CA CYS A 104 -8.01 -5.29 14.01
C CYS A 104 -6.67 -6.02 14.17
N SER A 105 -6.38 -6.92 13.23
CA SER A 105 -5.13 -7.69 13.26
C SER A 105 -3.91 -6.79 13.00
N THR A 106 -2.84 -6.99 13.76
CA THR A 106 -1.58 -6.28 13.52
C THR A 106 -0.81 -6.88 12.33
N PRO A 107 -0.08 -6.08 11.54
CA PRO A 107 0.20 -4.66 11.75
C PRO A 107 -0.89 -3.72 11.22
N HIS A 108 -1.24 -2.67 11.98
CA HIS A 108 -2.16 -1.60 11.56
C HIS A 108 -1.50 -0.62 10.59
N ASN A 109 -1.16 -1.12 9.40
CA ASN A 109 -0.45 -0.36 8.40
C ASN A 109 -0.98 -0.67 7.01
N ILE A 110 -1.38 0.37 6.29
CA ILE A 110 -1.77 0.27 4.89
C ILE A 110 -0.62 0.80 4.04
N THR A 111 0.07 -0.12 3.37
CA THR A 111 1.18 0.22 2.48
C THR A 111 0.65 0.90 1.22
N ARG A 112 1.40 1.88 0.71
CA ARG A 112 1.05 2.54 -0.56
C ARG A 112 1.38 1.60 -1.73
N ASP A 113 0.43 1.45 -2.64
CA ASP A 113 0.67 0.82 -3.92
C ASP A 113 1.64 1.64 -4.79
N VAL A 114 2.58 0.96 -5.44
CA VAL A 114 3.69 1.53 -6.20
C VAL A 114 3.82 0.77 -7.51
N ARG A 115 3.63 1.48 -8.63
CA ARG A 115 3.57 0.89 -9.98
C ARG A 115 4.79 0.05 -10.36
N THR A 116 5.98 0.41 -9.88
CA THR A 116 7.23 -0.30 -10.17
C THR A 116 7.47 -1.53 -9.30
N ARG A 117 6.63 -1.78 -8.28
CA ARG A 117 6.78 -2.90 -7.34
C ARG A 117 5.63 -3.88 -7.53
N TRP A 118 5.96 -5.06 -8.09
CA TRP A 118 5.01 -6.11 -8.49
C TRP A 118 3.96 -6.44 -7.42
N ASN A 119 4.36 -6.55 -6.16
CA ASN A 119 3.48 -7.03 -5.09
C ASN A 119 2.80 -5.92 -4.28
N SER A 120 2.95 -4.66 -4.70
CA SER A 120 2.54 -3.54 -3.85
C SER A 120 1.03 -3.34 -3.75
N THR A 121 0.27 -3.62 -4.82
CA THR A 121 -1.19 -3.67 -4.79
C THR A 121 -1.68 -4.75 -3.83
N PHE A 122 -1.10 -5.94 -3.89
CA PHE A 122 -1.45 -7.04 -2.97
C PHE A 122 -1.16 -6.70 -1.51
N GLU A 123 0.00 -6.10 -1.22
CA GLU A 123 0.34 -5.66 0.13
C GLU A 123 -0.63 -4.57 0.64
N GLN A 124 -1.04 -3.65 -0.24
CA GLN A 124 -2.03 -2.63 0.09
C GLN A 124 -3.37 -3.26 0.43
N LEU A 125 -3.90 -4.13 -0.44
CA LEU A 125 -5.17 -4.83 -0.23
C LEU A 125 -5.14 -5.72 1.03
N SER A 126 -4.01 -6.38 1.30
CA SER A 126 -3.85 -7.19 2.51
C SER A 126 -3.93 -6.34 3.78
N GLY A 127 -3.26 -5.18 3.81
CA GLY A 127 -3.34 -4.26 4.93
C GLY A 127 -4.73 -3.65 5.11
N ILE A 128 -5.45 -3.46 4.00
CA ILE A 128 -6.85 -3.01 4.01
C ILE A 128 -7.74 -4.06 4.64
N LEU A 129 -7.69 -5.29 4.13
CA LEU A 129 -8.50 -6.38 4.64
C LEU A 129 -8.23 -6.65 6.14
N GLN A 130 -6.98 -6.49 6.59
CA GLN A 130 -6.61 -6.63 8.00
C GLN A 130 -7.21 -5.55 8.91
N CYS A 131 -7.47 -4.37 8.37
CA CYS A 131 -7.99 -3.21 9.10
C CYS A 131 -9.39 -2.82 8.61
N SER A 132 -10.12 -3.72 7.96
CA SER A 132 -11.36 -3.38 7.26
C SER A 132 -12.46 -2.86 8.18
N ALA A 133 -12.45 -3.27 9.46
CA ALA A 133 -13.39 -2.73 10.45
C ALA A 133 -13.12 -1.24 10.75
N ALA A 134 -11.88 -0.78 10.60
CA ALA A 134 -11.43 0.57 10.92
C ALA A 134 -11.37 1.51 9.70
N MET A 135 -11.78 1.03 8.53
CA MET A 135 -11.88 1.80 7.28
C MET A 135 -13.31 2.21 7.03
#